data_AF-A0ABD0MDS9-F1
#
_entry.id   AF-A0ABD0MDS9-F1
#
_cell.length_a   1.000
_cell.length_b   1.000
_cell.length_c   1.000
_cell.angle_alpha   90.00
_cell.angle_beta   90.00
_cell.angle_gamma   90.00
#
_symmetry.space_group_name_H-M   'P 1'
#
loop_
_entity.id
_entity.type
_entity.pdbx_description
1 polymer ?
#
loop_
_entity_poly.entity_id
_entity_poly.type
_entity_poly.pdbx_seq_one_letter_code
_entity_poly.pdbx_strand_id
1 'polypeptide(L)'
;MDPLLRPEFILLRLKQGGLPLEGYTTMFQLVAHATSYPNDALCAFYDASLNTSCRAPSSEDGPRADFAAFVEWTLARNRSSFPACSIEKSRRCHSGPRAQPTTTPTRGARTRAHHRRKARAQSDRAAGRHGV
;
A
#
# COMPACT_ATOMS: atom_id res chain seq x y z
N MET A 1 -14.60 25.26 7.52
CA MET A 1 -14.21 23.83 7.58
C MET A 1 -15.18 23.11 8.48
N ASP A 2 -15.58 21.90 8.13
CA ASP A 2 -16.35 21.03 9.03
C ASP A 2 -15.44 20.58 10.18
N PRO A 3 -15.80 20.79 11.47
CA PRO A 3 -15.00 20.35 12.60
C PRO A 3 -14.79 18.83 12.62
N LEU A 4 -15.69 18.02 12.05
CA LEU A 4 -15.59 16.56 12.00
C LEU A 4 -14.48 16.06 11.06
N LEU A 5 -14.01 16.91 10.13
CA LEU A 5 -12.93 16.59 9.19
C LEU A 5 -11.52 16.92 9.73
N ARG A 6 -11.38 17.34 11.00
CA ARG A 6 -10.06 17.56 11.60
C ARG A 6 -9.35 16.21 11.84
N PRO A 7 -8.02 16.12 11.57
CA PRO A 7 -7.24 14.92 11.85
C PRO A 7 -7.39 14.38 13.28
N GLU A 8 -7.49 15.25 14.29
CA GLU A 8 -7.62 14.82 15.69
C GLU A 8 -8.92 14.05 15.95
N PHE A 9 -10.04 14.48 15.35
CA PHE A 9 -11.33 13.80 15.49
C PHE A 9 -11.42 12.55 14.62
N ILE A 10 -10.79 12.56 13.44
CA ILE A 10 -10.67 11.37 12.59
C ILE A 10 -9.89 10.27 13.34
N LEU A 11 -8.73 10.60 13.92
CA LEU A 11 -7.87 9.65 14.65
C LEU A 11 -8.63 8.95 15.79
N LEU A 12 -9.34 9.73 16.62
CA LEU A 12 -10.16 9.23 17.74
C LEU A 12 -11.36 8.37 17.31
N ARG A 13 -11.72 8.38 16.02
CA ARG A 13 -12.82 7.58 15.44
C ARG A 13 -12.35 6.39 14.62
N LEU A 14 -11.04 6.25 14.35
CA LEU A 14 -10.50 5.09 13.64
C LEU A 14 -10.74 3.80 14.45
N LYS A 15 -11.04 2.72 13.73
CA LYS A 15 -11.08 1.33 14.21
C LYS A 15 -10.58 0.41 13.11
N GLN A 16 -9.91 -0.68 13.48
CA GLN A 16 -9.41 -1.67 12.52
C GLN A 16 -10.55 -2.37 11.77
N GLY A 17 -11.52 -2.93 12.48
CA GLY A 17 -12.69 -3.57 11.88
C GLY A 17 -12.28 -4.69 10.91
N GLY A 18 -12.76 -4.64 9.66
CA GLY A 18 -12.40 -5.62 8.62
C GLY A 18 -11.03 -5.43 7.97
N LEU A 19 -10.23 -4.41 8.36
CA LEU A 19 -8.96 -4.12 7.69
C LEU A 19 -7.81 -5.03 8.18
N PRO A 20 -6.96 -5.53 7.27
CA PRO A 20 -5.66 -6.12 7.61
C PRO A 20 -4.82 -5.14 8.43
N LEU A 21 -4.03 -5.65 9.37
CA LEU A 21 -3.28 -4.84 10.33
C LEU A 21 -2.35 -3.82 9.65
N GLU A 22 -1.64 -4.22 8.59
CA GLU A 22 -0.79 -3.35 7.75
C GLU A 22 -1.54 -2.17 7.10
N GLY A 23 -2.70 -2.46 6.49
CA GLY A 23 -3.52 -1.45 5.82
C GLY A 23 -4.12 -0.48 6.83
N TYR A 24 -4.59 -1.00 7.96
CA TYR A 24 -5.07 -0.18 9.07
C TYR A 24 -3.95 0.70 9.65
N THR A 25 -2.77 0.14 9.89
CA THR A 25 -1.61 0.85 10.45
C THR A 25 -1.14 1.98 9.53
N THR A 26 -1.11 1.74 8.21
CA THR A 26 -0.79 2.78 7.22
C THR A 26 -1.81 3.93 7.25
N MET A 27 -3.11 3.61 7.34
CA MET A 27 -4.16 4.63 7.50
C MET A 27 -4.05 5.40 8.82
N PHE A 28 -3.74 4.72 9.93
CA PHE A 28 -3.57 5.36 11.23
C PHE A 28 -2.35 6.30 11.24
N GLN A 29 -1.20 5.85 10.73
CA GLN A 29 0.01 6.68 10.61
C GLN A 29 -0.23 7.93 9.76
N LEU A 30 -0.93 7.79 8.62
CA LEU A 30 -1.27 8.92 7.75
C LEU A 30 -2.07 10.02 8.48
N VAL A 31 -3.03 9.63 9.33
CA VAL A 31 -3.81 10.59 10.13
C VAL A 31 -2.98 11.11 11.32
N ALA A 32 -2.23 10.25 12.00
CA ALA A 32 -1.39 10.62 13.14
C ALA A 32 -0.36 11.70 12.80
N HIS A 33 0.30 11.60 11.63
CA HIS A 33 1.23 12.62 11.11
C HIS A 33 0.58 13.97 10.79
N ALA A 34 -0.75 14.06 10.77
CA ALA A 34 -1.50 15.31 10.63
C ALA A 34 -2.05 15.83 11.98
N THR A 35 -1.64 15.24 13.12
CA THR A 35 -2.00 15.68 14.47
C THR A 35 -0.78 16.11 15.27
N SER A 36 -1.00 16.83 16.39
CA SER A 36 0.05 17.21 17.36
C SER A 36 -0.01 16.39 18.66
N TYR A 37 -0.51 15.14 18.60
CA TYR A 37 -0.55 14.26 19.78
C TYR A 37 0.85 13.72 20.13
N PRO A 38 1.16 13.54 21.44
CA PRO A 38 2.40 12.90 21.87
C PRO A 38 2.38 11.38 21.63
N ASN A 39 3.57 10.76 21.61
CA ASN A 39 3.75 9.35 21.27
C ASN A 39 2.94 8.38 22.13
N ASP A 40 2.86 8.62 23.45
CA ASP A 40 2.13 7.80 24.41
C ASP A 40 0.61 7.81 24.12
N ALA A 41 0.06 8.98 23.79
CA ALA A 41 -1.33 9.12 23.36
C ALA A 41 -1.58 8.40 22.02
N LEU A 42 -0.66 8.54 21.04
CA LEU A 42 -0.75 7.80 19.77
C LEU A 42 -0.71 6.28 19.98
N CYS A 43 0.16 5.77 20.86
CA CYS A 43 0.21 4.36 21.23
C CYS A 43 -1.11 3.90 21.87
N ALA A 44 -1.65 4.68 22.81
CA ALA A 44 -2.92 4.38 23.48
C ALA A 44 -4.12 4.39 22.51
N PHE A 45 -4.19 5.37 21.60
CA PHE A 45 -5.24 5.44 20.59
C PHE A 45 -5.15 4.29 19.58
N TYR A 46 -3.95 3.94 19.11
CA TYR A 46 -3.72 2.81 18.22
C TYR A 46 -4.12 1.48 18.88
N ASP A 47 -3.57 1.17 20.06
CA ASP A 47 -3.91 -0.06 20.80
C ASP A 47 -5.41 -0.16 21.15
N ALA A 48 -6.07 0.96 21.50
CA ALA A 48 -7.50 0.99 21.77
C ALA A 48 -8.40 0.99 20.51
N SER A 49 -7.82 1.01 19.30
CA SER A 49 -8.55 0.98 18.02
C SER A 49 -8.31 -0.28 17.17
N LEU A 50 -7.32 -1.10 17.54
CA LEU A 50 -7.14 -2.46 17.02
C LEU A 50 -8.29 -3.39 17.41
N ASN A 51 -8.43 -4.47 16.64
CA ASN A 51 -9.27 -5.61 16.98
C ASN A 51 -8.67 -6.36 18.18
N THR A 52 -9.52 -7.05 18.96
CA THR A 52 -9.09 -7.81 20.16
C THR A 52 -8.01 -8.86 19.89
N SER A 53 -8.02 -9.48 18.71
CA SER A 53 -6.98 -10.42 18.26
C SER A 53 -5.64 -9.76 17.95
N CYS A 54 -5.63 -8.47 17.60
CA CYS A 54 -4.41 -7.72 17.27
C CYS A 54 -3.89 -6.86 18.44
N ARG A 55 -4.70 -6.69 19.49
CA ARG A 55 -4.37 -5.92 20.70
C ARG A 55 -3.39 -6.67 21.62
N ALA A 56 -2.60 -5.93 22.39
CA ALA A 56 -1.70 -6.52 23.39
C ALA A 56 -2.49 -7.14 24.56
N PRO A 57 -2.05 -8.30 25.11
CA PRO A 57 -2.44 -8.73 26.46
C PRO A 57 -2.03 -7.69 27.51
N SER A 58 -2.79 -7.54 28.59
CA SER A 58 -2.46 -6.59 29.68
C SER A 58 -1.19 -6.93 30.46
N SER A 59 -0.57 -8.09 30.20
CA SER A 59 0.74 -8.49 30.73
C SER A 59 1.92 -8.13 29.82
N GLU A 60 1.67 -7.70 28.57
CA GLU A 60 2.71 -7.37 27.59
C GLU A 60 2.58 -5.89 27.18
N ASP A 61 3.26 -4.99 27.90
CA ASP A 61 3.27 -3.58 27.50
C ASP A 61 4.40 -3.30 26.50
N GLY A 62 4.04 -2.71 25.36
CA GLY A 62 4.99 -2.35 24.30
C GLY A 62 5.77 -1.07 24.61
N PRO A 63 6.78 -0.70 23.79
CA PRO A 63 7.61 0.48 24.01
C PRO A 63 6.86 1.80 23.72
N ARG A 64 6.02 2.26 24.66
CA ARG A 64 5.14 3.44 24.50
C ARG A 64 5.84 4.80 24.35
N ALA A 65 7.14 4.88 24.63
CA ALA A 65 7.91 6.13 24.54
C ALA A 65 8.09 6.62 23.09
N ASP A 66 8.11 5.70 22.12
CA ASP A 66 8.11 6.01 20.70
C ASP A 66 6.97 5.27 19.98
N PHE A 67 6.19 6.04 19.22
CA PHE A 67 5.07 5.50 18.47
C PHE A 67 5.51 4.60 17.31
N ALA A 68 6.67 4.87 16.67
CA ALA A 68 7.17 4.01 15.62
C ALA A 68 7.59 2.64 16.17
N ALA A 69 8.38 2.61 17.26
CA ALA A 69 8.75 1.39 17.97
C ALA A 69 7.53 0.59 18.47
N PHE A 70 6.49 1.24 18.99
CA PHE A 70 5.27 0.56 19.43
C PHE A 70 4.50 -0.09 18.27
N VAL A 71 4.45 0.58 17.11
CA VAL A 71 3.87 0.06 15.88
C VAL A 71 4.66 -1.14 15.36
N GLU A 72 5.98 -1.03 15.23
CA GLU A 72 6.84 -2.14 14.78
C GLU A 72 6.73 -3.37 15.71
N TRP A 73 6.75 -3.16 17.02
CA TRP A 73 6.52 -4.22 18.01
C TRP A 73 5.15 -4.89 17.84
N THR A 74 4.09 -4.10 17.62
CA THR A 74 2.73 -4.62 17.43
C THR A 74 2.61 -5.46 16.16
N LEU A 75 3.22 -5.01 15.06
CA LEU A 75 3.26 -5.71 13.78
C LEU A 75 4.04 -7.03 13.87
N ALA A 76 5.21 -7.00 14.51
CA ALA A 76 6.04 -8.18 14.76
C ALA A 76 5.32 -9.22 15.63
N ARG A 77 4.67 -8.80 16.72
CA ARG A 77 3.88 -9.69 17.60
C ARG A 77 2.72 -10.36 16.84
N ASN A 78 2.10 -9.63 15.92
CA ASN A 78 1.04 -10.13 15.03
C ASN A 78 1.54 -10.93 13.82
N ARG A 79 2.87 -11.06 13.62
CA ARG A 79 3.50 -11.65 12.42
C ARG A 79 3.08 -10.97 11.10
N SER A 80 2.75 -9.69 11.15
CA SER A 80 2.38 -8.87 9.99
C SER A 80 3.65 -8.32 9.32
N SER A 81 3.84 -8.60 8.03
CA SER A 81 5.00 -8.20 7.24
C SER A 81 4.91 -6.73 6.79
N PHE A 82 5.04 -5.79 7.74
CA PHE A 82 4.90 -4.38 7.41
C PHE A 82 5.95 -3.88 6.42
N PRO A 83 5.55 -3.23 5.31
CA PRO A 83 6.50 -2.66 4.36
C PRO A 83 7.15 -1.42 4.98
N ALA A 84 8.41 -1.54 5.40
CA ALA A 84 9.27 -0.50 6.00
C ALA A 84 9.56 0.74 5.11
N CYS A 85 8.72 1.03 4.12
CA CYS A 85 8.82 2.16 3.19
C CYS A 85 7.50 2.93 3.03
N SER A 86 6.45 2.65 3.82
CA SER A 86 5.08 3.14 3.57
C SER A 86 4.98 4.68 3.44
N ILE A 87 5.75 5.42 4.23
CA ILE A 87 5.71 6.90 4.28
C ILE A 87 6.55 7.57 3.17
N GLU A 88 7.80 7.17 2.95
CA GLU A 88 8.65 7.85 1.95
C GLU A 88 8.23 7.55 0.50
N LYS A 89 7.82 6.30 0.23
CA LYS A 89 7.48 5.85 -1.13
C LYS A 89 6.28 6.62 -1.69
N SER A 90 5.34 6.99 -0.83
CA SER A 90 4.20 7.86 -1.15
C SER A 90 4.64 9.25 -1.63
N ARG A 91 5.61 9.90 -0.95
CA ARG A 91 6.19 11.18 -1.41
C ARG A 91 6.88 11.05 -2.76
N ARG A 92 7.58 9.93 -2.99
CA ARG A 92 8.29 9.64 -4.25
C ARG A 92 7.33 9.42 -5.43
N CYS A 93 6.13 8.89 -5.21
CA CYS A 93 5.08 8.74 -6.22
C CYS A 93 4.45 10.06 -6.70
N HIS A 94 4.53 11.14 -5.92
CA HIS A 94 4.05 12.47 -6.36
C HIS A 94 5.04 13.19 -7.31
N SER A 95 6.25 12.65 -7.50
CA SER A 95 7.20 13.12 -8.52
C SER A 95 6.86 12.53 -9.90
N GLY A 96 5.68 12.87 -10.42
CA GLY A 96 5.23 12.41 -11.74
C GLY A 96 6.18 12.86 -12.86
N PRO A 97 6.47 12.01 -13.86
CA PRO A 97 7.33 12.39 -14.97
C PRO A 97 6.70 13.56 -15.75
N ARG A 98 7.39 14.71 -15.74
CA ARG A 98 6.99 15.92 -16.45
C ARG A 98 6.81 15.64 -17.94
N ALA A 99 5.55 15.56 -18.38
CA ALA A 99 5.22 15.40 -19.79
C ALA A 99 5.80 16.57 -20.60
N GLN A 100 6.77 16.29 -21.47
CA GLN A 100 7.20 17.24 -22.49
C GLN A 100 6.13 17.32 -23.58
N PRO A 101 5.75 18.52 -24.06
CA PRO A 101 4.91 18.66 -25.23
C PRO A 101 5.70 18.27 -26.48
N THR A 102 5.54 17.03 -26.96
CA THR A 102 6.14 16.56 -28.21
C THR A 102 5.47 17.23 -29.39
N THR A 103 6.04 18.32 -29.88
CA THR A 103 5.59 19.04 -31.08
C THR A 103 5.77 18.18 -32.34
N THR A 104 4.69 17.91 -33.06
CA THR A 104 4.68 17.11 -34.29
C THR A 104 5.41 17.80 -35.46
N PRO A 105 6.43 17.18 -36.08
CA PRO A 105 6.95 17.59 -37.39
C PRO A 105 6.25 16.80 -38.51
N THR A 106 5.68 17.50 -39.49
CA THR A 106 4.92 16.89 -40.59
C THR A 106 5.80 16.57 -41.81
N ARG A 107 5.52 15.42 -42.46
CA ARG A 107 5.85 15.05 -43.86
C ARG A 107 7.33 14.73 -44.21
N GLY A 108 7.63 13.45 -44.47
CA GLY A 108 8.86 13.02 -45.15
C GLY A 108 8.89 11.56 -45.65
N ALA A 109 8.92 11.38 -46.98
CA ALA A 109 9.40 10.21 -47.76
C ALA A 109 8.77 8.80 -47.64
N ARG A 110 8.72 8.12 -48.80
CA ARG A 110 8.38 6.70 -49.07
C ARG A 110 9.59 5.78 -48.73
N THR A 111 9.53 4.44 -48.69
CA THR A 111 8.53 3.44 -49.16
C THR A 111 8.41 2.25 -48.15
N ARG A 112 8.36 0.90 -48.38
CA ARG A 112 8.45 -0.04 -49.54
C ARG A 112 7.67 -1.35 -49.24
N ALA A 113 7.96 -2.41 -50.02
CA ALA A 113 7.66 -3.85 -49.88
C ALA A 113 7.34 -4.37 -48.45
N HIS A 114 6.21 -5.05 -48.22
CA HIS A 114 5.96 -6.52 -48.34
C HIS A 114 6.54 -7.36 -47.18
N HIS A 115 5.90 -8.44 -46.69
CA HIS A 115 4.78 -9.25 -47.19
C HIS A 115 3.56 -9.19 -46.20
N ARG A 116 2.29 -9.47 -46.55
CA ARG A 116 1.66 -10.77 -46.90
C ARG A 116 2.09 -11.94 -45.98
N ARG A 117 1.22 -12.78 -45.42
CA ARG A 117 -0.26 -12.81 -45.34
C ARG A 117 -0.69 -13.80 -44.22
N LYS A 118 -1.99 -13.78 -43.87
CA LYS A 118 -2.88 -14.83 -43.31
C LYS A 118 -2.35 -16.27 -43.08
N ALA A 119 -2.93 -17.12 -42.21
CA ALA A 119 -3.85 -16.97 -41.06
C ALA A 119 -4.34 -18.38 -40.58
N ARG A 120 -4.79 -18.49 -39.31
CA ARG A 120 -5.92 -19.34 -38.82
C ARG A 120 -5.77 -20.88 -38.86
N ALA A 121 -6.53 -21.52 -37.94
CA ALA A 121 -6.79 -22.95 -37.75
C ALA A 121 -5.61 -23.78 -37.18
N GLN A 122 -5.66 -24.46 -36.03
CA GLN A 122 -6.71 -25.15 -35.23
C GLN A 122 -6.83 -26.66 -35.55
N SER A 123 -6.83 -27.43 -34.46
CA SER A 123 -7.33 -28.81 -34.26
C SER A 123 -6.41 -30.03 -34.45
N ASP A 124 -6.64 -30.96 -33.51
CA ASP A 124 -6.56 -32.42 -33.56
C ASP A 124 -5.21 -33.18 -33.73
N ARG A 125 -4.76 -33.71 -32.58
CA ARG A 125 -4.92 -35.14 -32.21
C ARG A 125 -4.34 -36.21 -33.15
N ALA A 126 -3.24 -36.84 -32.70
CA ALA A 126 -3.18 -38.30 -32.55
C ALA A 126 -2.08 -38.72 -31.55
N ALA A 127 -2.17 -39.95 -31.02
CA ALA A 127 -1.21 -40.54 -30.08
C ALA A 127 -0.09 -41.32 -30.80
N GLY A 128 0.99 -41.67 -30.09
CA GLY A 128 1.69 -42.93 -30.39
C GLY A 128 3.17 -43.10 -29.99
N ARG A 129 3.40 -43.89 -28.92
CA ARG A 129 4.35 -45.02 -28.83
C ARG A 129 5.88 -44.83 -29.01
N HIS A 130 6.58 -45.24 -27.93
CA HIS A 130 7.83 -46.05 -27.87
C HIS A 130 9.17 -45.51 -28.42
N GLY A 131 10.25 -46.02 -27.82
CA GLY A 131 11.65 -45.71 -28.12
C GLY A 131 12.24 -44.76 -27.06
N VAL A 132 13.27 -45.12 -26.30
CA VAL A 132 14.03 -46.39 -26.22
C VAL A 132 14.26 -46.74 -24.75
#